data_AF-A0A813U2I6-F1
#
_entry.id   AF-A0A813U2I6-F1
#
_cell.length_a   1.000
_cell.length_b   1.000
_cell.length_c   1.000
_cell.angle_alpha   90.00
_cell.angle_beta   90.00
_cell.angle_gamma   90.00
#
_symmetry.space_group_name_H-M   'P 1'
#
loop_
_entity.id
_entity.type
_entity.pdbx_description
1 polymer ?
#
loop_
_entity_poly.entity_id
_entity_poly.type
_entity_poly.pdbx_seq_one_letter_code
_entity_poly.pdbx_strand_id
1 'polypeptide(L)'
;MRQLCTLSLKSNIKLEGVGHIVEIDESLYAKVKHWKGKDLCRVQVWVFGLVQRPTETKQSKVFMSIVPNRDALTLLSIVSEKFSLQNKT
;
A
#
# COMPACT_ATOMS: atom_id res chain seq x y z
N MET A 1 12.15 -3.21 7.89
CA MET A 1 10.72 -3.55 8.09
C MET A 1 10.31 -3.73 9.57
N ARG A 2 11.00 -3.20 10.59
CA ARG A 2 11.03 -3.88 11.93
C ARG A 2 9.72 -3.95 12.75
N GLN A 3 8.62 -3.30 12.37
CA GLN A 3 7.21 -3.80 12.42
C GLN A 3 6.30 -2.88 11.56
N LEU A 4 6.76 -2.53 10.34
CA LEU A 4 6.52 -1.23 9.65
C LEU A 4 7.07 -0.09 10.52
N CYS A 5 8.20 0.53 10.20
CA CYS A 5 8.77 1.53 11.12
C CYS A 5 7.90 2.82 11.11
N THR A 6 6.89 2.84 11.98
CA THR A 6 5.89 3.90 12.25
C THR A 6 4.85 4.20 11.15
N LEU A 7 4.12 3.15 10.76
CA LEU A 7 2.73 3.13 10.23
C LEU A 7 2.39 3.80 8.88
N SER A 8 3.20 4.66 8.28
CA SER A 8 2.97 5.10 6.88
C SER A 8 4.25 5.53 6.16
N LEU A 9 4.33 5.21 4.87
CA LEU A 9 5.33 5.76 3.95
C LEU A 9 4.62 6.85 3.13
N LYS A 10 4.92 8.12 3.45
CA LYS A 10 4.44 9.37 2.79
C LYS A 10 2.95 9.36 2.39
N SER A 11 2.11 10.03 3.21
CA SER A 11 0.65 10.09 3.02
C SER A 11 0.17 10.87 1.79
N ASN A 12 0.93 11.88 1.34
CA ASN A 12 0.53 12.82 0.29
C ASN A 12 1.20 12.56 -1.06
N ILE A 13 1.26 11.29 -1.50
CA ILE A 13 1.73 10.95 -2.84
C ILE A 13 0.52 10.80 -3.77
N LYS A 14 0.46 11.63 -4.81
CA LYS A 14 -0.40 11.37 -5.97
C LYS A 14 0.35 10.50 -6.96
N LEU A 15 -0.22 9.34 -7.24
CA LEU A 15 0.25 8.46 -8.30
C LEU A 15 -0.25 9.00 -9.64
N GLU A 16 0.56 8.80 -10.66
CA GLU A 16 0.23 9.31 -11.98
C GLU A 16 -0.70 8.35 -12.71
N GLY A 17 -1.58 8.93 -13.53
CA GLY A 17 -2.57 8.19 -14.30
C GLY A 17 -2.00 7.65 -15.62
N VAL A 18 -2.82 7.73 -16.67
CA VAL A 18 -2.60 7.20 -18.03
C VAL A 18 -1.12 7.19 -18.45
N GLY A 19 -0.65 6.03 -18.89
CA GLY A 19 0.74 5.82 -19.35
C GLY A 19 1.71 5.36 -18.27
N HIS A 20 1.29 5.28 -17.01
CA HIS A 20 2.09 4.73 -15.92
C HIS A 20 1.49 3.43 -15.42
N ILE A 21 2.37 2.51 -15.01
CA ILE A 21 1.97 1.22 -14.45
C ILE A 21 2.23 1.24 -12.94
N VAL A 22 1.19 0.91 -12.18
CA VAL A 22 1.24 0.80 -10.73
C VAL A 22 0.96 -0.64 -10.33
N GLU A 23 1.82 -1.17 -9.47
CA GLU A 23 1.67 -2.48 -8.84
C GLU A 23 0.99 -2.31 -7.48
N ILE A 24 0.09 -3.23 -7.16
CA ILE A 24 -0.67 -3.26 -5.92
C ILE A 24 -0.25 -4.50 -5.14
N ASP A 25 0.05 -4.32 -3.85
CA ASP A 25 0.38 -5.42 -2.95
C ASP A 25 -0.44 -5.35 -1.65
N GLU A 26 -0.85 -6.51 -1.17
CA GLU A 26 -1.53 -6.71 0.11
C GLU A 26 -0.69 -7.61 1.00
N SER A 27 -0.23 -7.06 2.12
CA SER A 27 0.68 -7.75 3.03
C SER A 27 0.08 -7.83 4.44
N LEU A 28 0.12 -9.04 5.02
CA LEU A 28 -0.25 -9.29 6.42
C LEU A 28 1.00 -9.35 7.31
N TYR A 29 1.06 -8.46 8.30
CA TYR A 29 2.11 -8.45 9.30
C TYR A 29 1.58 -8.94 10.65
N ALA A 30 2.21 -9.98 11.19
CA ALA A 30 1.95 -10.47 12.53
C ALA A 30 3.21 -10.32 13.41
N LYS A 31 3.03 -10.03 14.71
CA LYS A 31 4.17 -9.94 15.65
C LYS A 31 4.71 -11.35 15.94
N VAL A 32 5.92 -11.62 15.43
CA VAL A 32 6.60 -12.90 15.64
C VAL A 32 7.44 -12.84 16.93
N LYS A 33 7.24 -13.81 17.83
CA LYS A 33 8.22 -14.13 18.88
C LYS A 33 8.96 -15.38 18.43
N HIS A 34 10.28 -15.28 18.35
CA HIS A 34 11.19 -16.34 17.95
C HIS A 34 10.78 -17.70 18.55
N TRP A 35 10.74 -18.74 17.72
CA TRP A 35 10.58 -20.15 18.10
C TRP A 35 9.22 -20.61 18.65
N LYS A 36 8.11 -19.89 18.39
CA LYS A 36 6.78 -20.26 18.93
C LYS A 36 5.68 -20.64 17.91
N GLY A 37 5.96 -20.70 16.61
CA GLY A 37 5.10 -21.34 15.58
C GLY A 37 3.59 -21.01 15.58
N LYS A 38 3.16 -19.87 16.15
CA LYS A 38 1.74 -19.50 16.33
C LYS A 38 1.50 -18.07 15.85
N ASP A 39 1.66 -17.86 14.55
CA ASP A 39 1.63 -16.51 13.97
C ASP A 39 0.22 -16.02 13.62
N LEU A 40 -0.71 -16.91 13.29
CA LEU A 40 -2.07 -16.55 12.87
C LEU A 40 -3.02 -16.16 14.02
N CYS A 41 -2.75 -16.59 15.26
CA CYS A 41 -3.61 -16.29 16.42
C CYS A 41 -3.28 -14.95 17.12
N ARG A 42 -2.36 -14.15 16.57
CA ARG A 42 -1.89 -12.91 17.20
C ARG A 42 -2.45 -11.67 16.51
N VAL A 43 -2.21 -10.50 17.08
CA VAL A 43 -2.57 -9.21 16.47
C VAL A 43 -1.98 -9.13 15.06
N GLN A 44 -2.87 -8.96 14.10
CA GLN A 44 -2.61 -8.88 12.67
C GLN A 44 -2.74 -7.43 12.21
N VAL A 45 -1.80 -6.98 11.39
CA VAL A 45 -1.82 -5.67 10.75
C VAL A 45 -1.81 -5.88 9.25
N TRP A 46 -2.89 -5.49 8.58
CA TRP A 46 -2.96 -5.49 7.13
C TRP A 46 -2.41 -4.19 6.58
N VAL A 47 -1.65 -4.32 5.51
CA VAL A 47 -1.01 -3.21 4.82
C VAL A 47 -1.33 -3.31 3.35
N PHE A 48 -1.69 -2.16 2.78
CA PHE A 48 -1.93 -1.98 1.38
C PHE A 48 -0.84 -1.09 0.79
N GLY A 49 -0.14 -1.62 -0.20
CA GLY A 49 0.97 -0.98 -0.89
C GLY A 49 0.65 -0.68 -2.35
N LEU A 50 1.13 0.46 -2.83
CA LEU A 50 1.11 0.84 -4.23
C LEU A 50 2.52 1.25 -4.66
N VAL A 51 3.02 0.69 -5.75
CA VAL A 51 4.33 1.02 -6.30
C VAL A 51 4.19 1.40 -7.76
N GLN A 52 4.45 2.66 -8.09
CA GLN A 52 4.56 3.10 -9.47
C GLN A 52 5.91 2.66 -10.02
N ARG A 53 5.89 1.90 -11.12
CA ARG A 53 7.12 1.48 -11.81
C ARG A 53 7.89 2.70 -12.32
N PRO A 54 9.22 2.71 -12.18
CA PRO A 54 10.04 3.78 -12.75
C PRO A 54 9.95 3.74 -14.27
N THR A 55 10.11 4.91 -14.89
CA THR A 55 10.25 5.07 -16.34
C THR A 55 11.55 5.80 -16.63
N GLU A 56 11.98 5.86 -17.88
CA GLU A 56 13.20 6.57 -18.28
C GLU A 56 13.22 8.04 -17.82
N THR A 57 12.05 8.65 -17.65
CA THR A 57 11.90 10.07 -17.32
C THR A 57 11.47 10.34 -15.88
N LYS A 58 11.03 9.32 -15.11
CA LYS A 58 10.46 9.51 -13.77
C LYS A 58 10.90 8.44 -12.78
N GLN A 59 11.22 8.90 -11.56
CA GLN A 59 11.51 8.05 -10.42
C GLN A 59 10.26 7.30 -9.92
N SER A 60 10.47 6.14 -9.30
CA SER A 60 9.40 5.35 -8.70
C SER A 60 8.77 6.09 -7.51
N LYS A 61 7.45 5.90 -7.37
CA LYS A 61 6.68 6.41 -6.23
C LYS A 61 6.10 5.23 -5.49
N VAL A 62 6.21 5.25 -4.16
CA VAL A 62 5.73 4.18 -3.30
C VAL A 62 4.78 4.77 -2.28
N PHE A 63 3.59 4.21 -2.18
CA PHE A 63 2.61 4.48 -1.14
C PHE A 63 2.36 3.21 -0.36
N MET A 64 2.21 3.35 0.96
CA MET A 64 1.88 2.23 1.82
C MET A 64 1.07 2.71 3.02
N SER A 65 -0.07 2.07 3.26
CA SER A 65 -0.97 2.41 4.36
C SER A 65 -1.43 1.16 5.09
N ILE A 66 -1.63 1.30 6.39
CA ILE A 66 -2.32 0.27 7.18
C ILE A 66 -3.81 0.35 6.87
N VAL A 67 -4.41 -0.81 6.74
CA VAL A 67 -5.83 -0.94 6.45
C VAL A 67 -6.45 -1.80 7.54
N PRO A 68 -7.30 -1.25 8.43
CA PRO A 68 -7.96 -2.03 9.47
C PRO A 68 -8.93 -3.06 8.90
N ASN A 69 -9.52 -2.76 7.74
CA ASN A 69 -10.48 -3.61 7.05
C ASN A 69 -10.20 -3.66 5.54
N ARG A 70 -9.93 -4.86 5.01
CA ARG A 70 -9.56 -5.13 3.61
C ARG A 70 -10.76 -5.23 2.65
N ASP A 71 -11.92 -4.73 3.03
CA ASP A 71 -13.09 -4.72 2.15
C ASP A 71 -12.81 -3.99 0.84
N ALA A 72 -13.41 -4.49 -0.25
CA ALA A 72 -13.22 -3.94 -1.59
C ALA A 72 -13.51 -2.43 -1.65
N LEU A 73 -14.52 -1.96 -0.93
CA LEU A 73 -14.86 -0.53 -0.86
C LEU A 73 -13.74 0.30 -0.22
N THR A 74 -13.11 -0.19 0.85
CA THR A 74 -12.01 0.49 1.53
C THR A 74 -10.81 0.61 0.59
N LEU A 75 -10.45 -0.48 -0.09
CA LEU A 75 -9.30 -0.51 -1.01
C LEU A 75 -9.56 0.36 -2.25
N LEU A 76 -10.76 0.28 -2.84
CA LEU A 76 -11.17 1.11 -3.96
C LEU A 76 -11.17 2.60 -3.62
N SER A 77 -11.57 2.96 -2.40
CA SER A 77 -11.50 4.34 -1.92
C SER A 77 -10.05 4.85 -1.87
N ILE A 78 -9.12 4.04 -1.35
CA ILE A 78 -7.70 4.40 -1.30
C ILE A 78 -7.14 4.57 -2.72
N VAL A 79 -7.43 3.64 -3.62
CA VAL A 79 -7.01 3.74 -5.02
C VAL A 79 -7.59 5.03 -5.64
N SER A 80 -8.90 5.24 -5.55
CA SER A 80 -9.54 6.42 -6.15
C SER A 80 -8.99 7.75 -5.62
N GLU A 81 -8.62 7.83 -4.35
CA GLU A 81 -7.99 9.02 -3.76
C GLU A 81 -6.58 9.30 -4.31
N LYS A 82 -5.77 8.26 -4.51
CA LYS A 82 -4.36 8.41 -4.90
C LYS A 82 -4.15 8.59 -6.39
N PHE A 83 -5.08 8.15 -7.23
CA PHE A 83 -5.03 8.34 -8.67
C PHE A 83 -5.74 9.64 -9.07
N SER A 84 -5.04 10.50 -9.81
CA SER A 84 -5.68 11.65 -10.45
C SER A 84 -6.37 11.19 -11.73
N LEU A 85 -7.68 10.97 -11.68
CA LEU A 85 -8.49 10.82 -12.88
C LEU A 85 -8.49 12.16 -13.62
N GLN A 86 -7.61 12.29 -14.62
CA GLN A 86 -7.78 13.34 -15.61
C GLN A 86 -8.98 12.94 -16.46
N ASN A 87 -10.14 13.52 -16.13
CA ASN A 87 -11.31 13.48 -17.00
C ASN A 87 -10.91 14.19 -18.31
N LYS A 88 -10.57 13.41 -19.33
CA LYS A 88 -10.52 13.89 -20.70
C LYS A 88 -11.97 14.13 -21.13
N THR A 89 -12.35 15.41 -21.19
CA THR A 89 -13.42 15.93 -22.07
C THR A 89 -13.12 15.59 -23.52
#